data_AF-A0AAW1TGQ2-F1
#
_entry.id   AF-A0AAW1TGQ2-F1
#
_cell.length_a   1.000
_cell.length_b   1.000
_cell.length_c   1.000
_cell.angle_alpha   90.00
_cell.angle_beta   90.00
_cell.angle_gamma   90.00
#
_symmetry.space_group_name_H-M   'P 1'
#
loop_
_entity.id
_entity.type
_entity.pdbx_description
1 polymer ?
#
loop_
_entity_poly.entity_id
_entity_poly.type
_entity_poly.pdbx_seq_one_letter_code
_entity_poly.pdbx_strand_id
1 'polypeptide(L)'
;MAAITTFSACQGAAQLRSATSAGLAPLPAHRRPIRCVCSAAASTPGASRRACLAAWLSVPLIASVPAAQAILPTQDDEDEELINKAKSNRKNRIQSELTTEKTFAKENYNETSFTTVSRAVKKIAKSGQQLEKGDLKAVAANVSGSWVSEFQKVADELSRSDEAKSSYPSIFKEISSLASAASSGNTQSAKKEFVDTVSAIQTWVGQAGIASQIVGL
;
A
#
# COMPACT_ATOMS: atom_id res chain seq x y z
N MET A 1 -33.55 -32.47 32.36
CA MET A 1 -34.27 -32.00 33.56
C MET A 1 -33.29 -31.23 34.44
N ALA A 2 -33.65 -30.00 34.79
CA ALA A 2 -32.98 -29.07 35.75
C ALA A 2 -31.57 -28.56 35.35
N ALA A 3 -31.20 -27.28 35.47
CA ALA A 3 -31.88 -26.10 35.97
C ALA A 3 -31.28 -24.82 35.36
N ILE A 4 -32.15 -23.82 35.25
CA ILE A 4 -31.94 -22.42 34.91
C ILE A 4 -31.20 -21.71 36.06
N THR A 5 -30.21 -20.85 35.78
CA THR A 5 -30.09 -19.57 36.52
C THR A 5 -29.30 -18.52 35.74
N THR A 6 -30.01 -17.46 35.38
CA THR A 6 -29.57 -16.15 34.91
C THR A 6 -28.90 -15.35 36.04
N PHE A 7 -27.88 -14.54 35.74
CA PHE A 7 -27.52 -13.40 36.59
C PHE A 7 -27.38 -12.13 35.75
N SER A 8 -28.40 -11.28 35.92
CA SER A 8 -28.53 -9.92 35.45
C SER A 8 -28.06 -9.01 36.57
N ALA A 9 -27.23 -8.01 36.25
CA ALA A 9 -26.93 -6.91 37.16
C ALA A 9 -26.90 -5.60 36.38
N CYS A 10 -28.06 -4.96 36.33
CA CYS A 10 -28.25 -3.54 36.07
C CYS A 10 -28.33 -2.80 37.42
N GLN A 11 -27.42 -1.87 37.67
CA GLN A 11 -27.57 -0.70 38.57
C GLN A 11 -26.25 0.09 38.49
N GLY A 12 -26.19 1.42 38.48
CA GLY A 12 -27.20 2.46 38.60
C GLY A 12 -26.51 3.80 38.35
N ALA A 13 -27.31 4.80 38.03
CA ALA A 13 -26.88 6.13 37.61
C ALA A 13 -26.22 6.95 38.73
N ALA A 14 -25.27 7.81 38.34
CA ALA A 14 -24.96 9.04 39.05
C ALA A 14 -24.63 10.15 38.02
N GLN A 15 -25.55 11.10 37.88
CA GLN A 15 -25.28 12.42 37.32
C GLN A 15 -24.33 13.19 38.24
N LEU A 16 -23.43 14.01 37.68
CA LEU A 16 -23.21 15.40 38.09
C LEU A 16 -22.26 16.13 37.11
N ARG A 17 -22.86 17.09 36.39
CA ARG A 17 -22.40 18.46 36.09
C ARG A 17 -20.90 18.74 35.80
N SER A 18 -20.69 19.13 34.54
CA SER A 18 -19.97 20.33 34.06
C SER A 18 -18.58 20.65 34.64
N ALA A 19 -17.57 20.50 33.79
CA ALA A 19 -16.46 21.45 33.70
C ALA A 19 -15.96 21.54 32.25
N THR A 20 -16.25 22.67 31.63
CA THR A 20 -15.59 23.15 30.41
C THR A 20 -14.14 23.46 30.77
N SER A 21 -13.17 22.77 30.18
CA SER A 21 -11.79 23.24 30.10
C SER A 21 -11.25 22.96 28.71
N ALA A 22 -11.23 24.02 27.90
CA ALA A 22 -10.42 24.12 26.70
C ALA A 22 -8.94 23.97 27.08
N GLY A 23 -8.18 23.17 26.33
CA GLY A 23 -6.78 22.92 26.64
C GLY A 23 -6.05 22.14 25.54
N LEU A 24 -5.71 22.85 24.47
CA LEU A 24 -4.48 22.69 23.67
C LEU A 24 -4.26 21.33 22.97
N ALA A 25 -4.63 21.29 21.69
CA ALA A 25 -4.06 20.36 20.71
C ALA A 25 -2.57 20.71 20.45
N PRO A 26 -1.68 19.70 20.25
CA PRO A 26 -0.30 19.95 19.88
C PRO A 26 -0.23 20.34 18.40
N LEU A 27 0.30 21.52 18.11
CA LEU A 27 0.56 21.98 16.74
C LEU A 27 1.79 21.26 16.14
N PRO A 28 1.76 20.91 14.85
CA PRO A 28 2.91 20.35 14.15
C PRO A 28 4.02 21.40 13.94
N ALA A 29 5.26 21.00 14.25
CA ALA A 29 6.45 21.82 14.08
C ALA A 29 6.70 22.16 12.60
N HIS A 30 6.41 23.40 12.21
CA HIS A 30 6.71 23.93 10.88
C HIS A 30 8.21 24.22 10.74
N ARG A 31 8.88 23.47 9.85
CA ARG A 31 10.25 23.77 9.39
C ARG A 31 10.27 25.14 8.73
N ARG A 32 11.03 26.09 9.29
CA ARG A 32 11.33 27.37 8.62
C ARG A 32 12.39 27.14 7.54
N PRO A 33 12.25 27.69 6.33
CA PRO A 33 13.33 27.69 5.36
C PRO A 33 14.42 28.69 5.77
N ILE A 34 15.67 28.23 5.79
CA ILE A 34 16.84 29.08 5.96
C ILE A 34 17.05 29.85 4.65
N ARG A 35 16.95 31.18 4.73
CA ARG A 35 17.16 32.08 3.58
C ARG A 35 18.62 32.51 3.56
N CYS A 36 19.38 32.03 2.58
CA CYS A 36 20.75 32.48 2.34
C CYS A 36 20.71 33.85 1.64
N VAL A 37 21.32 34.87 2.23
CA VAL A 37 21.47 36.19 1.61
C VAL A 37 22.91 36.29 1.10
N CYS A 38 23.09 36.22 -0.21
CA CYS A 38 24.35 36.58 -0.84
C CYS A 38 24.43 38.11 -0.92
N SER A 39 25.30 38.72 -0.11
CA SER A 39 25.66 40.14 -0.27
C SER A 39 26.68 40.25 -1.40
N ALA A 40 26.25 40.77 -2.56
CA ALA A 40 27.15 41.11 -3.66
C ALA A 40 27.85 42.44 -3.32
N ALA A 41 29.07 42.38 -2.82
CA ALA A 41 29.93 43.54 -2.70
C ALA A 41 30.43 43.94 -4.09
N ALA A 42 29.71 44.86 -4.73
CA ALA A 42 30.19 45.57 -5.90
C ALA A 42 31.26 46.58 -5.47
N SER A 43 32.52 46.32 -5.81
CA SER A 43 33.54 47.36 -5.86
C SER A 43 34.56 47.07 -6.95
N THR A 44 34.39 47.74 -8.08
CA THR A 44 35.50 48.24 -8.90
C THR A 44 35.00 49.56 -9.49
N PRO A 45 35.85 50.60 -9.54
CA PRO A 45 36.89 50.63 -10.57
C PRO A 45 38.22 51.25 -10.12
N GLY A 46 39.31 50.91 -10.80
CA GLY A 46 40.56 51.69 -10.70
C GLY A 46 41.88 50.96 -10.93
N ALA A 47 41.93 49.85 -11.68
CA ALA A 47 43.21 49.21 -12.00
C ALA A 47 43.85 49.86 -13.24
N SER A 48 44.81 50.76 -12.98
CA SER A 48 45.75 51.35 -13.93
C SER A 48 46.52 50.27 -14.71
N ARG A 49 46.63 50.42 -16.04
CA ARG A 49 47.30 49.48 -16.98
C ARG A 49 48.81 49.27 -16.72
N ARG A 50 49.38 49.83 -15.65
CA ARG A 50 50.80 49.71 -15.29
C ARG A 50 51.07 48.77 -14.10
N ALA A 51 50.04 48.24 -13.43
CA ALA A 51 50.23 47.37 -12.27
C ALA A 51 50.48 45.88 -12.62
N CYS A 52 50.30 45.47 -13.88
CA CYS A 52 50.42 44.06 -14.28
C CYS A 52 51.85 43.61 -14.64
N LEU A 53 52.86 44.48 -14.60
CA LEU A 53 54.23 44.14 -15.02
C LEU A 53 55.23 43.97 -13.86
N ALA A 54 54.78 44.06 -12.60
CA ALA A 54 55.65 43.93 -11.42
C ALA A 54 55.52 42.59 -10.67
N ALA A 55 54.87 41.59 -11.26
CA ALA A 55 54.64 40.28 -10.62
C ALA A 55 55.35 39.11 -11.33
N TRP A 56 56.42 39.37 -12.11
CA TRP A 56 57.16 38.37 -12.88
C TRP A 56 58.64 38.22 -12.49
N LEU A 57 59.09 38.77 -11.35
CA LEU A 57 60.50 38.73 -10.95
C LEU A 57 60.77 38.32 -9.48
N SER A 58 59.94 37.45 -8.91
CA SER A 58 60.24 36.89 -7.58
C SER A 58 59.78 35.44 -7.39
N VAL A 59 60.41 34.52 -8.13
CA VAL A 59 60.62 33.13 -7.71
C VAL A 59 62.06 32.83 -8.11
N PRO A 60 62.99 32.57 -7.17
CA PRO A 60 63.17 31.17 -6.76
C PRO A 60 63.82 30.98 -5.37
N LEU A 61 63.11 30.38 -4.41
CA LEU A 61 63.77 29.57 -3.37
C LEU A 61 62.79 28.63 -2.63
N ILE A 62 62.19 27.67 -3.35
CA ILE A 62 61.61 26.48 -2.72
C ILE A 62 62.08 25.27 -3.54
N ALA A 63 63.38 24.99 -3.48
CA ALA A 63 64.00 23.83 -4.12
C ALA A 63 64.94 23.08 -3.16
N SER A 64 64.64 23.09 -1.85
CA SER A 64 65.39 22.28 -0.87
C SER A 64 64.51 21.83 0.31
N VAL A 65 63.28 21.39 0.04
CA VAL A 65 62.56 20.57 1.02
C VAL A 65 62.88 19.12 0.67
N PRO A 66 63.53 18.34 1.56
CA PRO A 66 63.71 16.92 1.31
C PRO A 66 62.32 16.30 1.09
N ALA A 67 62.20 15.42 0.09
CA ALA A 67 60.97 14.70 -0.18
C ALA A 67 60.45 14.13 1.14
N ALA A 68 59.34 14.70 1.63
CA ALA A 68 58.58 14.13 2.73
C ALA A 68 57.99 12.83 2.19
N GLN A 69 58.80 11.77 2.23
CA GLN A 69 58.35 10.39 2.19
C GLN A 69 57.43 10.27 3.39
N ALA A 70 56.13 10.37 3.15
CA ALA A 70 55.11 10.11 4.14
C ALA A 70 55.28 8.65 4.56
N ILE A 71 55.96 8.45 5.69
CA ILE A 71 55.91 7.19 6.44
C ILE A 71 54.51 7.15 7.06
N LEU A 72 53.53 6.66 6.30
CA LEU A 72 52.25 6.20 6.84
C LEU A 72 52.40 4.69 7.04
N PRO A 73 52.59 4.22 8.29
CA PRO A 73 52.69 2.79 8.57
C PRO A 73 51.32 2.13 8.38
N THR A 74 51.21 1.22 7.41
CA THR A 74 50.38 -0.01 7.49
C THR A 74 48.99 0.11 8.15
N GLN A 75 48.23 1.17 7.87
CA GLN A 75 46.85 1.37 8.33
C GLN A 75 45.86 1.55 7.16
N ASP A 76 46.27 1.22 5.93
CA ASP A 76 45.36 1.18 4.78
C ASP A 76 44.21 0.17 5.00
N ASP A 77 44.43 -0.88 5.80
CA ASP A 77 43.38 -1.87 6.13
C ASP A 77 42.21 -1.26 6.92
N GLU A 78 42.49 -0.31 7.84
CA GLU A 78 41.46 0.37 8.64
C GLU A 78 40.67 1.38 7.79
N ASP A 79 41.34 2.05 6.85
CA ASP A 79 40.70 2.97 5.91
C ASP A 79 39.82 2.22 4.88
N GLU A 80 40.26 1.06 4.40
CA GLU A 80 39.46 0.18 3.54
C GLU A 80 38.22 -0.37 4.27
N GLU A 81 38.33 -0.74 5.55
CA GLU A 81 37.19 -1.18 6.37
C GLU A 81 36.16 -0.05 6.53
N LEU A 82 36.60 1.19 6.79
CA LEU A 82 35.70 2.34 6.91
C LEU A 82 34.97 2.65 5.60
N ILE A 83 35.66 2.55 4.47
CA ILE A 83 35.06 2.74 3.14
C ILE A 83 34.06 1.61 2.85
N ASN A 84 34.39 0.36 3.18
CA ASN A 84 33.50 -0.78 2.99
C ASN A 84 32.26 -0.69 3.89
N LYS A 85 32.41 -0.21 5.13
CA LYS A 85 31.30 0.08 6.05
C LYS A 85 30.40 1.19 5.52
N ALA A 86 30.96 2.27 4.98
CA ALA A 86 30.19 3.36 4.37
C ALA A 86 29.42 2.90 3.12
N LYS A 87 30.06 2.10 2.25
CA LYS A 87 29.42 1.48 1.08
C LYS A 87 28.31 0.51 1.51
N SER A 88 28.56 -0.31 2.53
CA SER A 88 27.58 -1.25 3.09
C SER A 88 26.38 -0.51 3.68
N ASN A 89 26.59 0.54 4.49
CA ASN A 89 25.49 1.36 5.03
C ASN A 89 24.63 2.00 3.94
N ARG A 90 25.26 2.51 2.87
CA ARG A 90 24.50 3.06 1.72
C ARG A 90 23.68 1.97 1.02
N LYS A 91 24.26 0.79 0.79
CA LYS A 91 23.56 -0.35 0.19
C LYS A 91 22.39 -0.81 1.08
N ASN A 92 22.61 -0.93 2.38
CA ASN A 92 21.58 -1.34 3.35
C ASN A 92 20.43 -0.34 3.38
N ARG A 93 20.71 0.98 3.34
CA ARG A 93 19.66 2.01 3.24
C ARG A 93 18.84 1.86 1.97
N ILE A 94 19.49 1.73 0.81
CA ILE A 94 18.80 1.55 -0.47
C ILE A 94 17.94 0.27 -0.45
N GLN A 95 18.47 -0.84 0.08
CA GLN A 95 17.72 -2.08 0.20
C GLN A 95 16.52 -1.91 1.12
N SER A 96 16.66 -1.23 2.25
CA SER A 96 15.55 -0.96 3.18
C SER A 96 14.44 -0.09 2.57
N GLU A 97 14.82 0.93 1.80
CA GLU A 97 13.88 1.79 1.06
C GLU A 97 13.15 0.96 -0.01
N LEU A 98 13.89 0.17 -0.81
CA LEU A 98 13.31 -0.71 -1.84
C LEU A 98 12.39 -1.80 -1.26
N THR A 99 12.75 -2.40 -0.12
CA THR A 99 11.87 -3.37 0.54
C THR A 99 10.59 -2.71 1.01
N THR A 100 10.68 -1.50 1.57
CA THR A 100 9.52 -0.74 2.05
C THR A 100 8.60 -0.34 0.89
N GLU A 101 9.16 0.09 -0.23
CA GLU A 101 8.40 0.39 -1.45
C GLU A 101 7.70 -0.86 -1.99
N LYS A 102 8.39 -2.00 -2.03
CA LYS A 102 7.82 -3.28 -2.50
C LYS A 102 6.70 -3.78 -1.57
N THR A 103 6.89 -3.69 -0.25
CA THR A 103 5.85 -4.10 0.71
C THR A 103 4.64 -3.20 0.58
N PHE A 104 4.83 -1.88 0.53
CA PHE A 104 3.74 -0.93 0.36
C PHE A 104 2.98 -1.12 -0.96
N ALA A 105 3.69 -1.32 -2.08
CA ALA A 105 3.05 -1.57 -3.37
C ALA A 105 2.23 -2.88 -3.36
N LYS A 106 2.77 -3.94 -2.75
CA LYS A 106 2.08 -5.23 -2.63
C LYS A 106 0.84 -5.13 -1.74
N GLU A 107 0.93 -4.44 -0.62
CA GLU A 107 -0.21 -4.22 0.29
C GLU A 107 -1.33 -3.43 -0.40
N ASN A 108 -1.02 -2.29 -1.02
CA ASN A 108 -2.03 -1.49 -1.72
C ASN A 108 -2.72 -2.26 -2.86
N TYR A 109 -1.96 -3.03 -3.62
CA TYR A 109 -2.52 -3.85 -4.69
C TYR A 109 -3.46 -4.93 -4.15
N ASN A 110 -3.08 -5.59 -3.06
CA ASN A 110 -3.91 -6.58 -2.41
C ASN A 110 -5.21 -5.95 -1.87
N GLU A 111 -5.16 -4.77 -1.25
CA GLU A 111 -6.37 -4.04 -0.80
C GLU A 111 -7.33 -3.72 -1.97
N THR A 112 -6.80 -3.27 -3.12
CA THR A 112 -7.63 -2.99 -4.30
C THR A 112 -8.25 -4.24 -4.93
N SER A 113 -7.56 -5.38 -4.87
CA SER A 113 -8.09 -6.66 -5.35
C SER A 113 -9.16 -7.20 -4.40
N PHE A 114 -8.95 -7.18 -3.07
CA PHE A 114 -9.96 -7.63 -2.10
C PHE A 114 -11.22 -6.76 -2.11
N THR A 115 -11.09 -5.45 -2.32
CA THR A 115 -12.27 -4.57 -2.48
C THR A 115 -13.06 -4.88 -3.74
N THR A 116 -12.39 -5.30 -4.83
CA THR A 116 -13.05 -5.72 -6.06
C THR A 116 -13.81 -7.04 -5.88
N VAL A 117 -13.21 -8.02 -5.21
CA VAL A 117 -13.89 -9.28 -4.82
C VAL A 117 -15.08 -8.99 -3.89
N SER A 118 -14.91 -8.12 -2.89
CA SER A 118 -16.00 -7.73 -1.99
C SER A 118 -17.13 -7.00 -2.73
N ARG A 119 -16.80 -6.20 -3.76
CA ARG A 119 -17.81 -5.56 -4.64
C ARG A 119 -18.58 -6.60 -5.43
N ALA A 120 -17.91 -7.63 -5.95
CA ALA A 120 -18.53 -8.75 -6.63
C ALA A 120 -19.49 -9.52 -5.70
N VAL A 121 -19.05 -9.89 -4.49
CA VAL A 121 -19.90 -10.55 -3.48
C VAL A 121 -21.13 -9.71 -3.14
N LYS A 122 -20.98 -8.39 -2.95
CA LYS A 122 -22.11 -7.48 -2.73
C LYS A 122 -23.08 -7.43 -3.91
N LYS A 123 -22.58 -7.51 -5.15
CA LYS A 123 -23.44 -7.57 -6.36
C LYS A 123 -24.23 -8.86 -6.40
N ILE A 124 -23.61 -9.99 -6.07
CA ILE A 124 -24.29 -11.29 -5.96
C ILE A 124 -25.32 -11.25 -4.83
N ALA A 125 -24.98 -10.74 -3.65
CA ALA A 125 -25.93 -10.57 -2.55
C ALA A 125 -27.14 -9.70 -2.96
N LYS A 126 -26.90 -8.62 -3.73
CA LYS A 126 -27.97 -7.79 -4.30
C LYS A 126 -28.86 -8.57 -5.28
N SER A 127 -28.27 -9.44 -6.10
CA SER A 127 -29.03 -10.35 -6.97
C SER A 127 -29.90 -11.32 -6.15
N GLY A 128 -29.40 -11.83 -5.02
CA GLY A 128 -30.21 -12.62 -4.08
C GLY A 128 -31.42 -11.86 -3.54
N GLN A 129 -31.24 -10.59 -3.15
CA GLN A 129 -32.35 -9.73 -2.70
C GLN A 129 -33.38 -9.49 -3.80
N GLN A 130 -32.97 -9.42 -5.07
CA GLN A 130 -33.87 -9.25 -6.21
C GLN A 130 -34.58 -10.54 -6.57
N LEU A 131 -33.92 -11.69 -6.41
CA LEU A 131 -34.54 -13.01 -6.55
C LEU A 131 -35.69 -13.19 -5.54
N GLU A 132 -35.50 -12.77 -4.29
CA GLU A 132 -36.56 -12.82 -3.27
C GLU A 132 -37.72 -11.87 -3.56
N LYS A 133 -37.48 -10.75 -4.25
CA LYS A 133 -38.54 -9.84 -4.73
C LYS A 133 -39.25 -10.33 -5.99
N GLY A 134 -38.74 -11.37 -6.65
CA GLY A 134 -39.27 -11.88 -7.92
C GLY A 134 -38.82 -11.12 -9.17
N ASP A 135 -37.86 -10.19 -9.05
CA ASP A 135 -37.41 -9.32 -10.14
C ASP A 135 -36.31 -9.99 -10.98
N LEU A 136 -36.66 -11.03 -11.73
CA LEU A 136 -35.70 -11.83 -12.52
C LEU A 136 -34.94 -11.01 -13.59
N LYS A 137 -35.58 -10.01 -14.19
CA LYS A 137 -34.92 -9.10 -15.14
C LYS A 137 -33.82 -8.28 -14.48
N ALA A 138 -34.03 -7.84 -13.24
CA ALA A 138 -33.06 -7.06 -12.50
C ALA A 138 -31.86 -7.91 -12.07
N VAL A 139 -32.11 -9.20 -11.76
CA VAL A 139 -31.06 -10.20 -11.49
C VAL A 139 -30.19 -10.38 -12.74
N ALA A 140 -30.79 -10.67 -13.89
CA ALA A 140 -30.06 -10.85 -15.15
C ALA A 140 -29.22 -9.60 -15.51
N ALA A 141 -29.78 -8.40 -15.32
CA ALA A 141 -29.07 -7.15 -15.55
C ALA A 141 -27.91 -6.91 -14.58
N ASN A 142 -28.05 -7.30 -13.31
CA ASN A 142 -26.97 -7.15 -12.33
C ASN A 142 -25.84 -8.17 -12.55
N VAL A 143 -26.16 -9.39 -12.95
CA VAL A 143 -25.20 -10.49 -13.12
C VAL A 143 -24.42 -10.36 -14.44
N SER A 144 -25.00 -9.74 -15.47
CA SER A 144 -24.34 -9.51 -16.77
C SER A 144 -23.44 -8.25 -16.82
N GLY A 145 -23.16 -7.62 -15.68
CA GLY A 145 -22.38 -6.39 -15.62
C GLY A 145 -20.88 -6.58 -15.88
N SER A 146 -20.19 -5.47 -16.21
CA SER A 146 -18.73 -5.43 -16.46
C SER A 146 -17.88 -5.91 -15.27
N TRP A 147 -18.42 -5.85 -14.06
CA TRP A 147 -17.75 -6.29 -12.84
C TRP A 147 -17.35 -7.77 -12.87
N VAL A 148 -18.02 -8.62 -13.66
CA VAL A 148 -17.67 -10.04 -13.79
C VAL A 148 -16.28 -10.17 -14.43
N SER A 149 -15.97 -9.36 -15.44
CA SER A 149 -14.67 -9.38 -16.11
C SER A 149 -13.54 -8.86 -15.22
N GLU A 150 -13.83 -7.84 -14.40
CA GLU A 150 -12.89 -7.31 -13.40
C GLU A 150 -12.64 -8.34 -12.30
N PHE A 151 -13.70 -8.99 -11.82
CA PHE A 151 -13.61 -10.07 -10.85
C PHE A 151 -12.82 -11.25 -11.39
N GLN A 152 -12.96 -11.60 -12.67
CA GLN A 152 -12.18 -12.69 -13.31
C GLN A 152 -10.69 -12.40 -13.31
N LYS A 153 -10.28 -11.18 -13.69
CA LYS A 153 -8.87 -10.78 -13.68
C LYS A 153 -8.28 -10.84 -12.28
N VAL A 154 -9.00 -10.27 -11.31
CA VAL A 154 -8.57 -10.27 -9.91
C VAL A 154 -8.54 -11.69 -9.33
N ALA A 155 -9.50 -12.53 -9.68
CA ALA A 155 -9.55 -13.92 -9.22
C ALA A 155 -8.36 -14.72 -9.75
N ASP A 156 -7.95 -14.52 -11.01
CA ASP A 156 -6.75 -15.14 -11.60
C ASP A 156 -5.46 -14.67 -10.89
N GLU A 157 -5.36 -13.37 -10.58
CA GLU A 157 -4.21 -12.78 -9.88
C GLU A 157 -4.08 -13.22 -8.41
N LEU A 158 -5.22 -13.43 -7.72
CA LEU A 158 -5.28 -13.90 -6.34
C LEU A 158 -5.12 -15.42 -6.23
N SER A 159 -5.46 -16.17 -7.29
CA SER A 159 -5.33 -17.63 -7.33
C SER A 159 -3.88 -18.05 -7.52
N ARG A 160 -3.08 -17.92 -6.46
CA ARG A 160 -1.68 -18.35 -6.43
C ARG A 160 -1.52 -19.85 -6.15
N SER A 161 -2.52 -20.47 -5.55
CA SER A 161 -2.59 -21.92 -5.32
C SER A 161 -3.18 -22.66 -6.52
N ASP A 162 -2.69 -23.87 -6.78
CA ASP A 162 -3.17 -24.69 -7.89
C ASP A 162 -4.64 -25.11 -7.68
N GLU A 163 -5.07 -25.29 -6.43
CA GLU A 163 -6.47 -25.57 -6.12
C GLU A 163 -7.39 -24.39 -6.47
N ALA A 164 -6.98 -23.15 -6.17
CA ALA A 164 -7.77 -21.96 -6.47
C ALA A 164 -7.86 -21.69 -7.98
N LYS A 165 -6.79 -21.95 -8.74
CA LYS A 165 -6.80 -21.84 -10.21
C LYS A 165 -7.78 -22.80 -10.86
N SER A 166 -7.91 -24.01 -10.31
CA SER A 166 -8.85 -25.00 -10.83
C SER A 166 -10.31 -24.71 -10.46
N SER A 167 -10.58 -24.04 -9.34
CA SER A 167 -11.94 -23.82 -8.83
C SER A 167 -12.57 -22.50 -9.25
N TYR A 168 -11.81 -21.43 -9.42
CA TYR A 168 -12.38 -20.14 -9.83
C TYR A 168 -13.21 -20.18 -11.14
N PRO A 169 -12.85 -20.94 -12.21
CA PRO A 169 -13.64 -20.93 -13.44
C PRO A 169 -15.05 -21.49 -13.26
N SER A 170 -15.29 -22.34 -12.24
CA SER A 170 -16.64 -22.84 -11.95
C SER A 170 -17.55 -21.69 -11.51
N ILE A 171 -17.04 -20.72 -10.74
CA ILE A 171 -17.82 -19.55 -10.30
C ILE A 171 -18.37 -18.80 -11.52
N PHE A 172 -17.56 -18.56 -12.54
CA PHE A 172 -17.96 -17.83 -13.74
C PHE A 172 -18.96 -18.61 -14.58
N LYS A 173 -18.84 -19.95 -14.59
CA LYS A 173 -19.84 -20.82 -15.18
C LYS A 173 -21.17 -20.72 -14.44
N GLU A 174 -21.19 -20.81 -13.12
CA GLU A 174 -22.41 -20.68 -12.31
C GLU A 174 -23.06 -19.30 -12.44
N ILE A 175 -22.26 -18.21 -12.48
CA ILE A 175 -22.74 -16.85 -12.76
C ILE A 175 -23.44 -16.77 -14.13
N SER A 176 -22.87 -17.44 -15.15
CA SER A 176 -23.47 -17.50 -16.49
C SER A 176 -24.76 -18.33 -16.52
N SER A 177 -24.77 -19.46 -15.82
CA SER A 177 -25.97 -20.30 -15.63
C SER A 177 -27.07 -19.53 -14.91
N LEU A 178 -26.73 -18.80 -13.85
CA LEU A 178 -27.65 -17.92 -13.11
C LEU A 178 -28.22 -16.82 -14.01
N ALA A 179 -27.39 -16.17 -14.83
CA ALA A 179 -27.86 -15.16 -15.78
C ALA A 179 -28.84 -15.75 -16.81
N SER A 180 -28.59 -16.98 -17.27
CA SER A 180 -29.44 -17.71 -18.20
C SER A 180 -30.76 -18.15 -17.55
N ALA A 181 -30.71 -18.66 -16.32
CA ALA A 181 -31.89 -19.03 -15.53
C ALA A 181 -32.77 -17.82 -15.20
N ALA A 182 -32.15 -16.67 -14.88
CA ALA A 182 -32.87 -15.42 -14.66
C ALA A 182 -33.52 -14.89 -15.94
N SER A 183 -32.84 -14.99 -17.10
CA SER A 183 -33.35 -14.53 -18.39
C SER A 183 -34.48 -15.39 -18.94
N SER A 184 -34.45 -16.70 -18.66
CA SER A 184 -35.49 -17.67 -19.05
C SER A 184 -36.75 -17.60 -18.18
N GLY A 185 -36.75 -16.80 -17.11
CA GLY A 185 -37.93 -16.61 -16.26
C GLY A 185 -38.17 -17.73 -15.24
N ASN A 186 -37.22 -18.65 -15.03
CA ASN A 186 -37.37 -19.77 -14.11
C ASN A 186 -36.86 -19.41 -12.70
N THR A 187 -37.78 -19.06 -11.81
CA THR A 187 -37.48 -18.67 -10.42
C THR A 187 -36.81 -19.78 -9.61
N GLN A 188 -37.25 -21.03 -9.76
CA GLN A 188 -36.73 -22.15 -8.97
C GLN A 188 -35.31 -22.52 -9.40
N SER A 189 -35.05 -22.55 -10.71
CA SER A 189 -33.70 -22.74 -11.24
C SER A 189 -32.80 -21.58 -10.82
N ALA A 190 -33.24 -20.33 -10.94
CA ALA A 190 -32.42 -19.18 -10.56
C ALA A 190 -32.04 -19.18 -9.06
N LYS A 191 -32.93 -19.61 -8.16
CA LYS A 191 -32.61 -19.78 -6.73
C LYS A 191 -31.57 -20.87 -6.49
N LYS A 192 -31.67 -21.99 -7.20
CA LYS A 192 -30.69 -23.09 -7.11
C LYS A 192 -29.32 -22.64 -7.62
N GLU A 193 -29.26 -22.07 -8.82
CA GLU A 193 -28.02 -21.57 -9.44
C GLU A 193 -27.38 -20.46 -8.59
N PHE A 194 -28.19 -19.67 -7.88
CA PHE A 194 -27.69 -18.67 -6.92
C PHE A 194 -26.96 -19.32 -5.75
N VAL A 195 -27.55 -20.36 -5.14
CA VAL A 195 -26.90 -21.10 -4.04
C VAL A 195 -25.64 -21.81 -4.52
N ASP A 196 -25.70 -22.41 -5.71
CA ASP A 196 -24.56 -23.08 -6.34
C ASP A 196 -23.41 -22.07 -6.63
N THR A 197 -23.75 -20.85 -7.07
CA THR A 197 -22.79 -19.73 -7.25
C THR A 197 -22.15 -19.31 -5.91
N VAL A 198 -22.94 -19.12 -4.86
CA VAL A 198 -22.43 -18.70 -3.54
C VAL A 198 -21.52 -19.78 -2.94
N SER A 199 -21.91 -21.05 -3.05
CA SER A 199 -21.10 -22.19 -2.60
C SER A 199 -19.76 -22.29 -3.34
N ALA A 200 -19.77 -22.07 -4.66
CA ALA A 200 -18.54 -22.04 -5.47
C ALA A 200 -17.59 -20.91 -5.02
N ILE A 201 -18.13 -19.72 -4.74
CA ILE A 201 -17.33 -18.59 -4.23
C ILE A 201 -16.74 -18.91 -2.86
N GLN A 202 -17.53 -19.46 -1.94
CA GLN A 202 -17.04 -19.82 -0.61
C GLN A 202 -15.92 -20.86 -0.67
N THR A 203 -16.06 -21.85 -1.55
CA THR A 203 -15.04 -22.89 -1.78
C THR A 203 -13.74 -22.29 -2.33
N TRP A 204 -13.84 -21.46 -3.36
CA TRP A 204 -12.67 -20.78 -3.95
C TRP A 204 -11.98 -19.85 -2.96
N VAL A 205 -12.74 -19.06 -2.21
CA VAL A 205 -12.22 -18.15 -1.18
C VAL A 205 -11.47 -18.92 -0.08
N GLY A 206 -11.98 -20.09 0.31
CA GLY A 206 -11.29 -20.99 1.23
C GLY A 206 -9.97 -21.54 0.66
N GLN A 207 -9.97 -21.96 -0.61
CA GLN A 207 -8.77 -22.49 -1.29
C GLN A 207 -7.72 -21.41 -1.61
N ALA A 208 -8.16 -20.18 -1.86
CA ALA A 208 -7.28 -19.03 -2.06
C ALA A 208 -6.72 -18.48 -0.74
N GLY A 209 -7.28 -18.89 0.42
CA GLY A 209 -6.83 -18.42 1.74
C GLY A 209 -7.17 -16.96 2.03
N ILE A 210 -8.13 -16.37 1.32
CA ILE A 210 -8.50 -14.94 1.39
C ILE A 210 -9.79 -14.70 2.20
N ALA A 211 -10.33 -15.73 2.85
CA ALA A 211 -11.60 -15.68 3.58
C ALA A 211 -11.66 -14.58 4.66
N SER A 212 -10.56 -14.34 5.37
CA SER A 212 -10.49 -13.31 6.42
C SER A 212 -10.40 -11.87 5.89
N GLN A 213 -10.14 -11.70 4.59
CA GLN A 213 -9.91 -10.40 3.97
C GLN A 213 -11.12 -9.92 3.14
N ILE A 214 -12.11 -10.77 2.92
CA ILE A 214 -13.31 -10.42 2.16
C ILE A 214 -14.42 -9.98 3.12
N VAL A 215 -14.97 -8.79 2.90
CA VAL A 215 -16.05 -8.25 3.74
C VAL A 215 -17.40 -8.72 3.20
N GLY A 216 -18.10 -9.54 4.00
CA GLY A 216 -19.50 -9.93 3.75
C GLY A 216 -19.70 -11.33 3.14
N LEU A 217 -18.75 -12.26 3.36
CA LEU A 217 -19.00 -13.70 3.22
C LEU A 217 -19.81 -14.25 4.40
#